data_AF-A0A0D8DKP3-F1
#
_entry.id   AF-A0A0D8DKP3-F1
#
_cell.length_a   1.000
_cell.length_b   1.000
_cell.length_c   1.000
_cell.angle_alpha   90.00
_cell.angle_beta   90.00
_cell.angle_gamma   90.00
#
_symmetry.space_group_name_H-M   'P 1'
#
loop_
_entity.id
_entity.type
_entity.pdbx_description
1 polymer ?
#
loop_
_entity_poly.entity_id
_entity_poly.type
_entity_poly.pdbx_seq_one_letter_code
_entity_poly.pdbx_strand_id
1 'polypeptide(L)'
;MKYYKNGIKSGRLIGKYKNYSIYSEGFISVMDEESRMYEKNPDEINFAYGPSAGGLEESIGFTLQTPGEIIKNVDVNPSYKMRDIKIINDDIYTALLKIERVNGYHAASNSVCFLLAVEDALEIENSDSNNERIIEIELERIRSNLHVIKGLCESAGFSVPEKQVSYIIERVSRTISVSFRHRFFFGANLINMVNGNIDYVLKEIGDIEKEFRLLYNDLLASKIFMDRLQENGIYKDVNSIGPAARAAGLKYDARIDSKSLLYDGYKICTYSSGDVFARFMVRSNEIFSACDIILNTGIKKHYMKKYDLNKSGEGAARIESPQGDIFYYVKIDHGRISDIIMSSPSVLNLYAFKKALPGNIFTDFFFVWESFGIWVSEMGVNFI
;
A
#
# COMPACT_ATOMS: atom_id res chain seq x y z
N MET A 1 -13.12 -20.33 -2.02
CA MET A 1 -12.88 -19.48 -0.84
C MET A 1 -12.27 -20.29 0.30
N LYS A 2 -10.94 -20.44 0.28
CA LYS A 2 -10.20 -21.32 1.21
C LYS A 2 -9.91 -20.67 2.56
N TYR A 3 -9.67 -19.36 2.61
CA TYR A 3 -9.17 -18.67 3.81
C TYR A 3 -10.08 -17.55 4.33
N TYR A 4 -10.88 -16.94 3.47
CA TYR A 4 -11.76 -15.83 3.83
C TYR A 4 -13.20 -16.20 3.51
N LYS A 5 -14.13 -15.87 4.41
CA LYS A 5 -15.56 -16.16 4.23
C LYS A 5 -16.37 -14.87 4.22
N ASN A 6 -17.30 -14.79 3.26
CA ASN A 6 -18.33 -13.76 3.23
C ASN A 6 -19.32 -13.98 4.39
N GLY A 7 -19.79 -12.89 5.00
CA GLY A 7 -20.72 -12.93 6.13
C GLY A 7 -20.06 -13.16 7.50
N ILE A 8 -18.73 -13.15 7.58
CA ILE A 8 -18.00 -13.37 8.84
C ILE A 8 -17.29 -12.12 9.31
N LYS A 9 -17.63 -11.66 10.52
CA LYS A 9 -16.91 -10.64 11.27
C LYS A 9 -15.93 -11.32 12.24
N SER A 10 -14.73 -11.66 11.76
CA SER A 10 -13.69 -12.30 12.58
C SER A 10 -12.33 -11.68 12.34
N GLY A 11 -11.58 -11.49 13.42
CA GLY A 11 -10.28 -10.83 13.41
C GLY A 11 -10.36 -9.29 13.45
N ARG A 12 -9.25 -8.63 13.10
CA ARG A 12 -9.14 -7.15 13.12
C ARG A 12 -9.69 -6.52 11.85
N LEU A 13 -10.14 -5.26 11.92
CA LEU A 13 -10.50 -4.49 10.73
C LEU A 13 -9.23 -4.22 9.91
N ILE A 14 -9.24 -4.58 8.63
CA ILE A 14 -8.10 -4.37 7.71
C ILE A 14 -8.48 -3.54 6.49
N GLY A 15 -9.78 -3.29 6.28
CA GLY A 15 -10.22 -2.64 5.06
C GLY A 15 -11.68 -2.22 5.07
N LYS A 16 -12.01 -1.30 4.17
CA LYS A 16 -13.37 -0.89 3.85
C LYS A 16 -13.50 -0.72 2.35
N TYR A 17 -14.60 -1.18 1.77
CA TYR A 17 -14.93 -0.97 0.36
C TYR A 17 -16.42 -0.80 0.18
N LYS A 18 -16.87 0.37 -0.27
CA LYS A 18 -18.31 0.71 -0.31
C LYS A 18 -18.97 0.31 1.02
N ASN A 19 -20.01 -0.53 0.95
CA ASN A 19 -20.77 -1.03 2.09
C ASN A 19 -20.15 -2.30 2.69
N TYR A 20 -18.86 -2.57 2.49
CA TYR A 20 -18.19 -3.75 3.05
C TYR A 20 -17.14 -3.35 4.07
N SER A 21 -17.16 -4.01 5.22
CA SER A 21 -16.06 -4.01 6.19
C SER A 21 -15.30 -5.32 6.08
N ILE A 22 -13.99 -5.23 5.91
CA ILE A 22 -13.11 -6.37 5.69
C ILE A 22 -12.25 -6.56 6.92
N TYR A 23 -12.22 -7.80 7.40
CA TYR A 23 -11.49 -8.24 8.57
C TYR A 23 -10.42 -9.26 8.19
N SER A 24 -9.45 -9.48 9.08
CA SER A 24 -8.31 -10.37 8.82
C SER A 24 -8.66 -11.83 8.54
N GLU A 25 -9.90 -12.27 8.80
CA GLU A 25 -10.38 -13.64 8.57
C GLU A 25 -11.71 -13.71 7.80
N GLY A 26 -12.27 -12.59 7.35
CA GLY A 26 -13.58 -12.56 6.68
C GLY A 26 -14.04 -11.15 6.35
N PHE A 27 -15.22 -11.02 5.73
CA PHE A 27 -15.79 -9.71 5.39
C PHE A 27 -17.31 -9.74 5.47
N ILE A 28 -17.92 -8.59 5.74
CA ILE A 28 -19.37 -8.42 5.90
C ILE A 28 -19.87 -7.18 5.18
N SER A 29 -21.10 -7.23 4.66
CA SER A 29 -21.81 -6.03 4.24
C SER A 29 -22.36 -5.31 5.47
N VAL A 30 -22.17 -4.00 5.53
CA VAL A 30 -22.60 -3.10 6.60
C VAL A 30 -23.34 -1.93 5.97
N MET A 31 -24.51 -1.56 6.51
CA MET A 31 -25.15 -0.29 6.17
C MET A 31 -24.42 0.82 6.93
N ASP A 32 -23.90 1.81 6.20
CA ASP A 32 -23.00 2.84 6.76
C ASP A 32 -23.59 3.56 7.99
N GLU A 33 -22.70 3.86 8.95
CA GLU A 33 -22.94 4.84 10.02
C GLU A 33 -22.66 6.25 9.49
N GLU A 34 -23.59 7.17 9.79
CA GLU A 34 -23.53 8.58 9.40
C GLU A 34 -22.20 9.25 9.77
N SER A 35 -21.65 10.01 8.83
CA SER A 35 -20.59 10.97 9.10
C SER A 35 -21.16 12.10 9.98
N ARG A 36 -20.68 12.19 11.22
CA ARG A 36 -21.00 13.33 12.10
C ARG A 36 -20.49 14.63 11.46
N MET A 37 -21.44 15.51 11.12
CA MET A 37 -21.16 16.92 10.87
C MET A 37 -20.77 17.57 12.19
N TYR A 38 -19.59 18.17 12.23
CA TYR A 38 -19.12 18.89 13.42
C TYR A 38 -19.76 20.27 13.47
N GLU A 39 -20.17 20.69 14.67
CA GLU A 39 -20.68 22.04 14.90
C GLU A 39 -19.59 23.08 14.63
N LYS A 40 -19.97 24.11 13.90
CA LYS A 40 -19.10 25.21 13.50
C LYS A 40 -18.87 26.14 14.68
N ASN A 41 -17.64 26.27 15.15
CA ASN A 41 -17.28 27.34 16.07
C ASN A 41 -17.20 28.68 15.31
N PRO A 42 -17.84 29.76 15.81
CA PRO A 42 -17.85 31.07 15.14
C PRO A 42 -16.46 31.70 14.97
N ASP A 43 -15.49 31.32 15.82
CA ASP A 43 -14.16 31.94 15.89
C ASP A 43 -13.08 31.21 15.04
N GLU A 44 -13.47 30.20 14.26
CA GLU A 44 -12.55 29.39 13.47
C GLU A 44 -12.66 29.70 11.97
N ILE A 45 -11.50 29.76 11.29
CA ILE A 45 -11.43 29.90 9.82
C ILE A 45 -11.31 28.52 9.16
N ASN A 46 -12.04 28.37 8.06
CA ASN A 46 -11.90 27.24 7.16
C ASN A 46 -10.85 27.58 6.10
N PHE A 47 -9.69 26.94 6.18
CA PHE A 47 -8.65 27.01 5.16
C PHE A 47 -8.78 25.83 4.21
N ALA A 48 -9.15 26.12 2.95
CA ALA A 48 -9.23 25.11 1.90
C ALA A 48 -7.84 24.92 1.26
N TYR A 49 -7.42 23.67 1.10
CA TYR A 49 -6.16 23.29 0.47
C TYR A 49 -6.37 22.12 -0.50
N GLY A 50 -5.79 22.20 -1.70
CA GLY A 50 -6.15 21.30 -2.82
C GLY A 50 -7.46 21.70 -3.52
N PRO A 51 -7.95 20.94 -4.52
CA PRO A 51 -7.41 19.69 -5.06
C PRO A 51 -6.21 19.86 -5.99
N SER A 52 -5.92 21.10 -6.39
CA SER A 52 -4.75 21.48 -7.18
C SER A 52 -3.97 22.53 -6.40
N ALA A 53 -3.10 22.05 -5.51
CA ALA A 53 -2.21 22.89 -4.70
C ALA A 53 -0.81 22.26 -4.70
N GLY A 54 0.23 23.10 -4.72
CA GLY A 54 1.62 22.63 -4.71
C GLY A 54 1.96 21.96 -3.37
N GLY A 55 2.63 20.81 -3.42
CA GLY A 55 2.95 19.98 -2.25
C GLY A 55 2.10 18.71 -2.12
N LEU A 56 1.10 18.51 -2.98
CA LEU A 56 0.35 17.26 -3.10
C LEU A 56 0.64 16.61 -4.46
N GLU A 57 0.99 15.32 -4.46
CA GLU A 57 1.26 14.58 -5.70
C GLU A 57 -0.02 14.16 -6.43
N GLU A 58 -1.06 13.81 -5.67
CA GLU A 58 -2.37 13.44 -6.21
C GLU A 58 -3.46 14.45 -5.84
N SER A 59 -4.49 14.53 -6.68
CA SER A 59 -5.62 15.46 -6.48
C SER A 59 -6.49 15.01 -5.30
N ILE A 60 -6.44 15.79 -4.21
CA ILE A 60 -7.26 15.61 -3.01
C ILE A 60 -7.53 16.97 -2.36
N GLY A 61 -8.75 17.18 -1.88
CA GLY A 61 -9.13 18.43 -1.21
C GLY A 61 -9.15 18.26 0.31
N PHE A 62 -8.68 19.28 1.01
CA PHE A 62 -8.73 19.40 2.47
C PHE A 62 -9.44 20.68 2.86
N THR A 63 -10.28 20.61 3.89
CA THR A 63 -10.82 21.78 4.58
C THR A 63 -10.30 21.74 6.02
N LEU A 64 -9.32 22.59 6.33
CA LEU A 64 -8.72 22.68 7.65
C LEU A 64 -9.47 23.71 8.49
N GLN A 65 -9.94 23.32 9.66
CA GLN A 65 -10.47 24.23 10.68
C GLN A 65 -9.32 24.65 11.60
N THR A 66 -9.06 25.95 11.66
CA THR A 66 -7.94 26.50 12.42
C THR A 66 -8.27 27.88 13.00
N PRO A 67 -7.77 28.23 14.20
CA PRO A 67 -7.72 29.62 14.68
C PRO A 67 -6.45 30.37 14.23
N GLY A 68 -5.56 29.73 13.45
CA GLY A 68 -4.27 30.26 13.03
C GLY A 68 -3.35 29.15 12.50
N GLU A 69 -2.29 28.81 13.24
CA GLU A 69 -1.33 27.77 12.83
C GLU A 69 -1.75 26.35 13.20
N ILE A 70 -2.47 26.15 14.32
CA ILE A 70 -2.82 24.83 14.84
C ILE A 70 -4.07 24.30 14.15
N ILE A 71 -3.98 23.11 13.57
CA ILE A 71 -5.12 22.42 12.97
C ILE A 71 -5.99 21.83 14.07
N LYS A 72 -7.24 22.27 14.19
CA LYS A 72 -8.22 21.71 15.15
C LYS A 72 -8.96 20.52 14.58
N ASN A 73 -9.27 20.58 13.29
CA ASN A 73 -9.97 19.53 12.59
C ASN A 73 -9.67 19.61 11.09
N VAL A 74 -9.89 18.51 10.40
CA VAL A 74 -9.70 18.39 8.96
C VAL A 74 -10.85 17.59 8.37
N ASP A 75 -11.48 18.15 7.34
CA ASP A 75 -12.29 17.38 6.43
C ASP A 75 -11.53 17.08 5.15
N VAL A 76 -11.71 15.87 4.61
CA VAL A 76 -10.98 15.39 3.44
C VAL A 76 -11.95 14.96 2.37
N ASN A 77 -11.76 15.50 1.17
CA ASN A 77 -12.49 15.11 -0.02
C ASN A 77 -11.56 14.40 -1.03
N PRO A 78 -11.57 13.05 -1.06
CA PRO A 78 -10.81 12.25 -2.02
C PRO A 78 -11.52 12.06 -3.38
N SER A 79 -12.71 12.64 -3.60
CA SER A 79 -13.55 12.31 -4.76
C SER A 79 -12.95 12.68 -6.13
N TYR A 80 -11.93 13.55 -6.15
CA TYR A 80 -11.32 14.07 -7.38
C TYR A 80 -10.58 13.02 -8.23
N LYS A 81 -10.30 11.84 -7.68
CA LYS A 81 -9.63 10.71 -8.37
C LYS A 81 -10.53 9.49 -8.53
N MET A 82 -11.83 9.61 -8.27
CA MET A 82 -12.78 8.52 -8.45
C MET A 82 -12.84 8.10 -9.93
N ARG A 83 -12.86 6.79 -10.17
CA ARG A 83 -12.98 6.23 -11.51
C ARG A 83 -13.76 4.93 -11.53
N ASP A 84 -14.53 4.76 -12.59
CA ASP A 84 -15.21 3.53 -12.91
C ASP A 84 -14.34 2.68 -13.84
N ILE A 85 -13.97 1.48 -13.41
CA ILE A 85 -13.22 0.51 -14.20
C ILE A 85 -14.16 -0.63 -14.57
N LYS A 86 -14.51 -0.70 -15.87
CA LYS A 86 -15.35 -1.77 -16.42
C LYS A 86 -14.60 -3.09 -16.34
N ILE A 87 -14.97 -3.98 -15.43
CA ILE A 87 -14.35 -5.31 -15.24
C ILE A 87 -15.41 -6.41 -15.26
N ILE A 88 -16.66 -6.10 -14.92
CA ILE A 88 -17.71 -7.11 -14.92
C ILE A 88 -17.92 -7.64 -16.35
N ASN A 89 -18.00 -8.97 -16.46
CA ASN A 89 -18.03 -9.79 -17.67
C ASN A 89 -16.71 -9.91 -18.46
N ASP A 90 -15.62 -9.27 -18.03
CA ASP A 90 -14.30 -9.53 -18.63
C ASP A 90 -13.85 -10.95 -18.32
N ASP A 91 -13.08 -11.55 -19.24
CA ASP A 91 -12.26 -12.70 -18.90
C ASP A 91 -11.14 -12.30 -17.92
N ILE A 92 -10.57 -13.29 -17.24
CA ILE A 92 -9.56 -13.09 -16.18
C ILE A 92 -8.36 -12.26 -16.65
N TYR A 93 -7.87 -12.47 -17.88
CA TYR A 93 -6.67 -11.76 -18.36
C TYR A 93 -6.99 -10.33 -18.78
N THR A 94 -8.16 -10.09 -19.38
CA THR A 94 -8.63 -8.72 -19.64
C THR A 94 -8.83 -7.94 -18.33
N ALA A 95 -9.41 -8.59 -17.31
CA ALA A 95 -9.56 -8.00 -15.98
C ALA A 95 -8.19 -7.68 -15.34
N LEU A 96 -7.23 -8.60 -15.43
CA LEU A 96 -5.87 -8.44 -14.90
C LEU A 96 -5.18 -7.18 -15.45
N LEU A 97 -5.27 -6.94 -16.77
CA LEU A 97 -4.70 -5.74 -17.39
C LEU A 97 -5.28 -4.44 -16.79
N LYS A 98 -6.55 -4.46 -16.39
CA LYS A 98 -7.20 -3.31 -15.76
C LYS A 98 -6.80 -3.17 -14.30
N ILE A 99 -6.70 -4.28 -13.57
CA ILE A 99 -6.26 -4.32 -12.16
C ILE A 99 -4.83 -3.79 -11.99
N GLU A 100 -3.89 -4.18 -12.87
CA GLU A 100 -2.52 -3.64 -12.85
C GLU A 100 -2.48 -2.10 -12.91
N ARG A 101 -3.49 -1.48 -13.53
CA ARG A 101 -3.59 -0.03 -13.74
C ARG A 101 -4.43 0.67 -12.67
N VAL A 102 -4.88 -0.05 -11.64
CA VAL A 102 -5.47 0.59 -10.45
C VAL A 102 -4.45 1.53 -9.84
N ASN A 103 -3.26 1.07 -9.51
CA ASN A 103 -2.19 1.93 -9.03
C ASN A 103 -0.89 1.47 -9.66
N GLY A 104 -0.33 2.28 -10.57
CA GLY A 104 0.92 1.92 -11.25
C GLY A 104 2.11 1.76 -10.28
N TYR A 105 2.11 2.48 -9.16
CA TYR A 105 3.14 2.35 -8.14
C TYR A 105 2.99 1.05 -7.33
N HIS A 106 1.77 0.52 -7.24
CA HIS A 106 1.40 -0.70 -6.51
C HIS A 106 0.82 -1.82 -7.40
N ALA A 107 1.28 -1.90 -8.64
CA ALA A 107 0.76 -2.81 -9.65
C ALA A 107 1.05 -4.28 -9.33
N ALA A 108 2.21 -4.61 -8.75
CA ALA A 108 2.54 -5.96 -8.32
C ALA A 108 1.61 -6.39 -7.17
N SER A 109 1.44 -5.54 -6.14
CA SER A 109 0.51 -5.84 -5.04
C SER A 109 -0.92 -6.09 -5.54
N ASN A 110 -1.42 -5.25 -6.45
CA ASN A 110 -2.77 -5.39 -7.01
C ASN A 110 -2.90 -6.66 -7.87
N SER A 111 -1.99 -6.87 -8.82
CA SER A 111 -2.05 -8.02 -9.73
C SER A 111 -1.86 -9.35 -9.00
N VAL A 112 -0.90 -9.43 -8.08
CA VAL A 112 -0.66 -10.64 -7.27
C VAL A 112 -1.88 -10.93 -6.39
N CYS A 113 -2.39 -9.95 -5.64
CA CYS A 113 -3.55 -10.20 -4.75
C CYS A 113 -4.79 -10.64 -5.55
N PHE A 114 -5.06 -10.01 -6.70
CA PHE A 114 -6.14 -10.42 -7.59
C PHE A 114 -5.94 -11.85 -8.11
N LEU A 115 -4.74 -12.20 -8.60
CA LEU A 115 -4.47 -13.55 -9.10
C LEU A 115 -4.58 -14.62 -8.02
N LEU A 116 -4.13 -14.33 -6.80
CA LEU A 116 -4.31 -15.22 -5.65
C LEU A 116 -5.80 -15.46 -5.35
N ALA A 117 -6.64 -14.43 -5.46
CA ALA A 117 -8.09 -14.56 -5.29
C ALA A 117 -8.71 -15.40 -6.43
N VAL A 118 -8.24 -15.22 -7.67
CA VAL A 118 -8.67 -16.04 -8.83
C VAL A 118 -8.24 -17.50 -8.67
N GLU A 119 -6.99 -17.74 -8.25
CA GLU A 119 -6.46 -19.08 -8.00
C GLU A 119 -7.26 -19.80 -6.89
N ASP A 120 -7.64 -19.07 -5.83
CA ASP A 120 -8.54 -19.56 -4.78
C ASP A 120 -9.97 -19.84 -5.31
N ALA A 121 -10.48 -19.03 -6.24
CA ALA A 121 -11.80 -19.23 -6.84
C ALA A 121 -11.87 -20.47 -7.74
N LEU A 122 -10.78 -20.76 -8.46
CA LEU A 122 -10.69 -21.85 -9.44
C LEU A 122 -10.07 -23.13 -8.88
N GLU A 123 -9.75 -23.15 -7.58
CA GLU A 123 -9.08 -24.25 -6.87
C GLU A 123 -7.73 -24.63 -7.50
N ILE A 124 -6.99 -23.62 -7.95
CA ILE A 124 -5.64 -23.77 -8.52
C ILE A 124 -4.63 -23.71 -7.38
N GLU A 125 -3.76 -24.71 -7.29
CA GLU A 125 -2.69 -24.74 -6.29
C GLU A 125 -1.64 -23.67 -6.62
N ASN A 126 -1.48 -22.71 -5.72
CA ASN A 126 -0.56 -21.58 -5.86
C ASN A 126 0.79 -21.88 -5.19
N SER A 127 1.71 -22.54 -5.90
CA SER A 127 3.05 -22.88 -5.39
C SER A 127 4.20 -22.43 -6.27
N ASP A 128 4.00 -22.39 -7.57
CA ASP A 128 5.12 -22.39 -8.51
C ASP A 128 5.75 -21.00 -8.68
N SER A 129 4.94 -19.94 -8.55
CA SER A 129 5.36 -18.55 -8.80
C SER A 129 5.40 -17.66 -7.57
N ASN A 130 5.20 -18.21 -6.36
CA ASN A 130 5.10 -17.41 -5.14
C ASN A 130 6.39 -16.65 -4.82
N ASN A 131 7.54 -17.27 -5.07
CA ASN A 131 8.84 -16.67 -4.75
C ASN A 131 9.11 -15.47 -5.65
N GLU A 132 8.78 -15.57 -6.94
CA GLU A 132 8.82 -14.46 -7.89
C GLU A 132 7.87 -13.34 -7.49
N ARG A 133 6.62 -13.67 -7.13
CA ARG A 133 5.62 -12.70 -6.67
C ARG A 133 6.07 -11.97 -5.40
N ILE A 134 6.69 -12.69 -4.45
CA ILE A 134 7.29 -12.11 -3.25
C ILE A 134 8.38 -11.10 -3.66
N ILE A 135 9.28 -11.47 -4.57
CA ILE A 135 10.34 -10.57 -5.05
C ILE A 135 9.75 -9.31 -5.71
N GLU A 136 8.68 -9.43 -6.52
CA GLU A 136 8.01 -8.26 -7.10
C GLU A 136 7.42 -7.33 -6.03
N ILE A 137 6.70 -7.89 -5.05
CA ILE A 137 6.10 -7.13 -3.95
C ILE A 137 7.19 -6.45 -3.11
N GLU A 138 8.32 -7.11 -2.85
CA GLU A 138 9.41 -6.54 -2.07
C GLU A 138 10.18 -5.45 -2.85
N LEU A 139 10.36 -5.58 -4.16
CA LEU A 139 10.88 -4.51 -5.01
C LEU A 139 9.95 -3.29 -5.01
N GLU A 140 8.65 -3.54 -5.11
CA GLU A 140 7.62 -2.52 -5.00
C GLU A 140 7.63 -1.85 -3.61
N ARG A 141 7.87 -2.62 -2.54
CA ARG A 141 8.02 -2.12 -1.17
C ARG A 141 9.20 -1.20 -1.01
N ILE A 142 10.36 -1.56 -1.56
CA ILE A 142 11.54 -0.71 -1.57
C ILE A 142 11.23 0.61 -2.28
N ARG A 143 10.71 0.54 -3.52
CA ARG A 143 10.37 1.73 -4.30
C ARG A 143 9.37 2.63 -3.58
N SER A 144 8.31 2.05 -3.03
CA SER A 144 7.24 2.81 -2.36
C SER A 144 7.70 3.43 -1.04
N ASN A 145 8.53 2.75 -0.24
CA ASN A 145 9.04 3.32 1.01
C ASN A 145 10.08 4.41 0.74
N LEU A 146 10.93 4.24 -0.29
CA LEU A 146 11.82 5.31 -0.74
C LEU A 146 11.03 6.54 -1.20
N HIS A 147 9.91 6.35 -1.89
CA HIS A 147 9.04 7.45 -2.32
C HIS A 147 8.46 8.25 -1.15
N VAL A 148 8.03 7.57 -0.08
CA VAL A 148 7.62 8.23 1.17
C VAL A 148 8.77 9.02 1.79
N ILE A 149 9.97 8.42 1.86
CA ILE A 149 11.15 9.09 2.41
C ILE A 149 11.53 10.33 1.57
N LYS A 150 11.41 10.25 0.25
CA LYS A 150 11.57 11.39 -0.65
C LYS A 150 10.60 12.53 -0.29
N GLY A 151 9.31 12.21 -0.10
CA GLY A 151 8.30 13.18 0.33
C GLY A 151 8.60 13.84 1.68
N LEU A 152 9.15 13.08 2.63
CA LEU A 152 9.62 13.62 3.92
C LEU A 152 10.81 14.58 3.74
N CYS A 153 11.78 14.24 2.89
CA CYS A 153 12.90 15.13 2.56
C CYS A 153 12.41 16.41 1.86
N GLU A 154 11.47 16.30 0.93
CA GLU A 154 10.85 17.43 0.24
C GLU A 154 10.13 18.36 1.23
N SER A 155 9.34 17.79 2.14
CA SER A 155 8.64 18.50 3.22
C SER A 155 9.60 19.25 4.16
N ALA A 156 10.81 18.73 4.35
CA ALA A 156 11.89 19.38 5.12
C ALA A 156 12.66 20.45 4.35
N GLY A 157 12.40 20.64 3.04
CA GLY A 157 13.21 21.49 2.18
C GLY A 157 14.60 20.93 1.90
N PHE A 158 14.81 19.62 2.12
CA PHE A 158 16.09 18.94 1.95
C PHE A 158 16.28 18.49 0.49
N SER A 159 16.56 19.46 -0.39
CA SER A 159 16.66 19.21 -1.84
C SER A 159 17.76 18.22 -2.21
N VAL A 160 18.93 18.25 -1.56
CA VAL A 160 20.02 17.31 -1.89
C VAL A 160 19.67 15.87 -1.51
N PRO A 161 19.28 15.55 -0.26
CA PRO A 161 18.78 14.22 0.08
C PRO A 161 17.58 13.78 -0.76
N GLU A 162 16.62 14.67 -1.04
CA GLU A 162 15.47 14.36 -1.92
C GLU A 162 15.91 13.87 -3.31
N LYS A 163 16.91 14.50 -3.92
CA LYS A 163 17.46 14.05 -5.21
C LYS A 163 18.27 12.75 -5.09
N GLN A 164 18.98 12.54 -3.99
CA GLN A 164 19.68 11.27 -3.74
C GLN A 164 18.69 10.11 -3.59
N VAL A 165 17.60 10.29 -2.83
CA VAL A 165 16.52 9.29 -2.73
C VAL A 165 15.89 9.05 -4.12
N SER A 166 15.61 10.12 -4.88
CA SER A 166 15.04 10.01 -6.23
C SER A 166 15.94 9.21 -7.18
N TYR A 167 17.26 9.35 -7.07
CA TYR A 167 18.22 8.55 -7.82
C TYR A 167 18.12 7.06 -7.47
N ILE A 168 17.99 6.71 -6.19
CA ILE A 168 17.82 5.32 -5.75
C ILE A 168 16.48 4.75 -6.27
N ILE A 169 15.39 5.53 -6.23
CA ILE A 169 14.08 5.17 -6.81
C ILE A 169 14.22 4.85 -8.31
N GLU A 170 14.98 5.65 -9.05
CA GLU A 170 15.27 5.41 -10.46
C GLU A 170 16.05 4.11 -10.67
N ARG A 171 17.08 3.84 -9.85
CA ARG A 171 17.83 2.57 -9.92
C ARG A 171 16.91 1.37 -9.71
N VAL A 172 16.10 1.38 -8.66
CA VAL A 172 15.12 0.31 -8.38
C VAL A 172 14.17 0.14 -9.58
N SER A 173 13.67 1.24 -10.13
CA SER A 173 12.75 1.21 -11.27
C SER A 173 13.38 0.66 -12.56
N ARG A 174 14.68 0.94 -12.80
CA ARG A 174 15.44 0.33 -13.90
C ARG A 174 15.65 -1.16 -13.67
N THR A 175 15.99 -1.56 -12.45
CA THR A 175 16.10 -2.97 -12.06
C THR A 175 14.79 -3.71 -12.33
N ILE A 176 13.64 -3.11 -11.96
CA ILE A 176 12.31 -3.64 -12.30
C ILE A 176 12.13 -3.73 -13.82
N SER A 177 12.42 -2.65 -14.56
CA SER A 177 12.22 -2.61 -16.01
C SER A 177 13.05 -3.64 -16.77
N VAL A 178 14.30 -3.88 -16.37
CA VAL A 178 15.17 -4.89 -16.99
C VAL A 178 14.69 -6.30 -16.66
N SER A 179 14.28 -6.52 -15.42
CA SER A 179 13.92 -7.84 -14.91
C SER A 179 12.54 -8.30 -15.36
N PHE A 180 11.55 -7.39 -15.39
CA PHE A 180 10.14 -7.68 -15.65
C PHE A 180 9.59 -7.01 -16.90
N ARG A 181 10.46 -6.44 -17.75
CA ARG A 181 10.18 -5.82 -19.05
C ARG A 181 9.32 -4.55 -19.03
N HIS A 182 8.72 -4.21 -17.89
CA HIS A 182 7.98 -2.98 -17.69
C HIS A 182 8.34 -2.35 -16.34
N ARG A 183 8.53 -1.04 -16.33
CA ARG A 183 8.95 -0.26 -15.14
C ARG A 183 7.97 -0.36 -13.95
N PHE A 184 6.72 -0.68 -14.23
CA PHE A 184 5.62 -0.81 -13.26
C PHE A 184 5.03 -2.22 -13.20
N PHE A 185 5.76 -3.27 -13.62
CA PHE A 185 5.27 -4.67 -13.63
C PHE A 185 4.05 -4.98 -14.52
N PHE A 186 3.58 -4.04 -15.35
CA PHE A 186 2.46 -4.30 -16.25
C PHE A 186 2.75 -5.48 -17.19
N GLY A 187 1.88 -6.48 -17.18
CA GLY A 187 2.02 -7.71 -17.96
C GLY A 187 3.09 -8.69 -17.44
N ALA A 188 3.65 -8.46 -16.24
CA ALA A 188 4.60 -9.38 -15.64
C ALA A 188 3.89 -10.61 -15.04
N ASN A 189 2.69 -10.43 -14.51
CA ASN A 189 1.99 -11.47 -13.77
C ASN A 189 0.97 -12.24 -14.62
N LEU A 190 0.92 -13.56 -14.41
CA LEU A 190 -0.08 -14.48 -14.94
C LEU A 190 -0.42 -15.53 -13.87
N ILE A 191 -1.46 -16.33 -14.11
CA ILE A 191 -1.83 -17.45 -13.22
C ILE A 191 -0.65 -18.42 -13.10
N ASN A 192 -0.17 -18.64 -11.87
CA ASN A 192 0.98 -19.48 -11.56
C ASN A 192 2.24 -19.22 -12.41
N MET A 193 2.45 -17.99 -12.86
CA MET A 193 3.65 -17.63 -13.63
C MET A 193 3.97 -16.15 -13.50
N VAL A 194 5.25 -15.83 -13.37
CA VAL A 194 5.77 -14.47 -13.48
C VAL A 194 6.73 -14.41 -14.66
N ASN A 195 6.49 -13.47 -15.57
CA ASN A 195 7.33 -13.20 -16.72
C ASN A 195 8.43 -12.22 -16.34
N GLY A 196 9.46 -12.73 -15.67
CA GLY A 196 10.64 -11.95 -15.30
C GLY A 196 11.89 -12.80 -15.16
N ASN A 197 13.04 -12.14 -15.23
CA ASN A 197 14.33 -12.70 -14.87
C ASN A 197 14.91 -11.92 -13.68
N ILE A 198 15.03 -12.59 -12.52
CA ILE A 198 15.50 -11.96 -11.29
C ILE A 198 17.03 -11.87 -11.18
N ASP A 199 17.80 -12.49 -12.07
CA ASP A 199 19.26 -12.55 -11.94
C ASP A 199 19.85 -11.13 -11.87
N TYR A 200 19.25 -10.21 -12.62
CA TYR A 200 19.61 -8.80 -12.57
C TYR A 200 19.19 -8.12 -11.25
N VAL A 201 18.04 -8.50 -10.67
CA VAL A 201 17.61 -8.04 -9.34
C VAL A 201 18.66 -8.44 -8.30
N LEU A 202 19.04 -9.71 -8.24
CA LEU A 202 19.99 -10.23 -7.25
C LEU A 202 21.36 -9.56 -7.35
N LYS A 203 21.77 -9.17 -8.56
CA LYS A 203 23.02 -8.45 -8.80
C LYS A 203 22.98 -7.01 -8.27
N GLU A 204 21.86 -6.30 -8.45
CA GLU A 204 21.78 -4.86 -8.15
C GLU A 204 21.33 -4.57 -6.72
N ILE A 205 20.53 -5.45 -6.11
CA ILE A 205 19.82 -5.15 -4.86
C ILE A 205 20.76 -4.87 -3.69
N GLY A 206 21.89 -5.56 -3.62
CA GLY A 206 22.88 -5.36 -2.57
C GLY A 206 23.58 -3.99 -2.64
N ASP A 207 23.75 -3.43 -3.84
CA ASP A 207 24.37 -2.11 -3.99
C ASP A 207 23.36 -0.98 -3.78
N ILE A 208 22.09 -1.19 -4.16
CA ILE A 208 20.98 -0.29 -3.83
C ILE A 208 20.82 -0.20 -2.31
N GLU A 209 20.90 -1.32 -1.61
CA GLU A 209 20.82 -1.42 -0.16
C GLU A 209 21.93 -0.60 0.52
N LYS A 210 23.20 -0.80 0.13
CA LYS A 210 24.34 -0.05 0.68
C LYS A 210 24.21 1.45 0.45
N GLU A 211 23.80 1.85 -0.75
CA GLU A 211 23.63 3.25 -1.11
C GLU A 211 22.54 3.92 -0.26
N PHE A 212 21.39 3.26 -0.10
CA PHE A 212 20.34 3.74 0.78
C PHE A 212 20.80 3.77 2.25
N ARG A 213 21.59 2.78 2.70
CA ARG A 213 22.10 2.73 4.08
C ARG A 213 22.97 3.94 4.43
N LEU A 214 23.83 4.39 3.51
CA LEU A 214 24.64 5.60 3.70
C LEU A 214 23.74 6.82 3.87
N LEU A 215 22.80 7.02 2.93
CA LEU A 215 21.87 8.15 2.96
C LEU A 215 20.97 8.13 4.21
N TYR A 216 20.50 6.96 4.61
CA TYR A 216 19.71 6.77 5.82
C TYR A 216 20.47 7.19 7.08
N ASN A 217 21.76 6.83 7.19
CA ASN A 217 22.60 7.24 8.31
C ASN A 217 22.81 8.75 8.34
N ASP A 218 23.01 9.38 7.17
CA ASP A 218 23.15 10.84 7.06
C ASP A 218 21.87 11.57 7.46
N LEU A 219 20.70 11.06 7.05
CA LEU A 219 19.39 11.59 7.46
C LEU A 219 19.19 11.49 8.96
N LEU A 220 19.54 10.36 9.58
CA LEU A 220 19.46 10.17 11.03
C LEU A 220 20.41 11.07 11.82
N ALA A 221 21.57 11.39 11.26
CA ALA A 221 22.54 12.30 11.89
C ALA A 221 22.06 13.76 11.86
N SER A 222 21.12 14.12 10.99
CA SER A 222 20.58 15.47 10.86
C SER A 222 19.55 15.79 11.93
N LYS A 223 19.94 16.57 12.95
CA LYS A 223 19.02 17.05 13.99
C LYS A 223 17.83 17.82 13.42
N ILE A 224 18.08 18.70 12.44
CA ILE A 224 17.04 19.51 11.81
C ILE A 224 15.97 18.63 11.13
N PHE A 225 16.39 17.52 10.51
CA PHE A 225 15.43 16.59 9.91
C PHE A 225 14.63 15.86 10.99
N MET A 226 15.32 15.34 11.99
CA MET A 226 14.72 14.56 13.09
C MET A 226 13.71 15.39 13.90
N ASP A 227 14.03 16.65 14.18
CA ASP A 227 13.15 17.58 14.90
C ASP A 227 11.82 17.82 14.17
N ARG A 228 11.78 17.66 12.84
CA ARG A 228 10.55 17.79 12.03
C ARG A 228 9.71 16.51 11.96
N LEU A 229 10.23 15.36 12.41
CA LEU A 229 9.51 14.08 12.36
C LEU A 229 9.03 13.61 13.74
N GLN A 230 9.65 14.09 14.80
CA GLN A 230 9.33 13.68 16.16
C GLN A 230 8.11 14.43 16.70
N GLU A 231 7.33 13.75 17.54
CA GLU A 231 6.20 14.31 18.29
C GLU A 231 5.02 14.87 17.46
N ASN A 232 5.05 14.74 16.13
CA ASN A 232 3.96 15.14 15.25
C ASN A 232 3.27 13.96 14.55
N GLY A 233 2.00 14.16 14.18
CA GLY A 233 1.19 13.14 13.51
C GLY A 233 1.07 11.83 14.29
N ILE A 234 1.00 11.91 15.62
CA ILE A 234 0.90 10.74 16.51
C ILE A 234 -0.44 10.05 16.30
N TYR A 235 -0.40 8.78 15.94
CA TYR A 235 -1.60 7.94 15.83
C TYR A 235 -1.33 6.55 16.39
N LYS A 236 -2.14 6.15 17.38
CA LYS A 236 -2.05 4.85 18.05
C LYS A 236 -3.45 4.28 18.25
N ASP A 237 -4.01 3.75 17.17
CA ASP A 237 -5.31 3.08 17.19
C ASP A 237 -5.14 1.61 16.79
N VAL A 238 -5.95 0.73 17.37
CA VAL A 238 -5.95 -0.72 17.08
C VAL A 238 -6.40 -1.04 15.65
N ASN A 239 -7.06 -0.10 14.96
CA ASN A 239 -7.45 -0.21 13.55
C ASN A 239 -6.39 0.35 12.59
N SER A 240 -5.23 0.77 13.09
CA SER A 240 -4.08 1.07 12.23
C SER A 240 -3.70 -0.17 11.42
N ILE A 241 -3.24 0.03 10.19
CA ILE A 241 -2.72 -1.03 9.32
C ILE A 241 -1.30 -0.70 8.82
N GLY A 242 -0.63 -1.69 8.24
CA GLY A 242 0.64 -1.49 7.55
C GLY A 242 1.74 -0.83 8.40
N PRO A 243 2.59 0.00 7.78
CA PRO A 243 3.65 0.71 8.48
C PRO A 243 3.15 1.61 9.63
N ALA A 244 1.93 2.15 9.52
CA ALA A 244 1.32 2.96 10.57
C ALA A 244 1.00 2.12 11.83
N ALA A 245 0.49 0.90 11.66
CA ALA A 245 0.27 -0.03 12.78
C ALA A 245 1.59 -0.38 13.47
N ARG A 246 2.60 -0.74 12.67
CA ARG A 246 3.93 -1.12 13.15
C ARG A 246 4.63 0.04 13.86
N ALA A 247 4.41 1.28 13.42
CA ALA A 247 4.91 2.49 14.08
C ALA A 247 4.24 2.77 15.43
N ALA A 248 3.03 2.27 15.64
CA ALA A 248 2.26 2.36 16.88
C ALA A 248 2.47 1.17 17.84
N GLY A 249 3.37 0.24 17.52
CA GLY A 249 3.73 -0.92 18.34
C GLY A 249 2.87 -2.16 18.08
N LEU A 250 1.97 -2.08 17.10
CA LEU A 250 1.10 -3.20 16.74
C LEU A 250 1.83 -4.13 15.79
N LYS A 251 1.94 -5.40 16.17
CA LYS A 251 2.61 -6.44 15.37
C LYS A 251 1.69 -7.00 14.28
N TYR A 252 1.09 -6.13 13.48
CA TYR A 252 0.19 -6.49 12.40
C TYR A 252 0.94 -6.48 11.07
N ASP A 253 0.95 -7.63 10.37
CA ASP A 253 1.56 -7.78 9.06
C ASP A 253 1.03 -9.03 8.35
N ALA A 254 0.45 -8.86 7.17
CA ALA A 254 -0.10 -9.96 6.40
C ALA A 254 0.96 -10.94 5.88
N ARG A 255 2.26 -10.59 5.85
CA ARG A 255 3.34 -11.53 5.53
C ARG A 255 3.49 -12.63 6.58
N ILE A 256 3.00 -12.38 7.80
CA ILE A 256 3.05 -13.35 8.91
C ILE A 256 1.69 -14.03 9.08
N ASP A 257 0.60 -13.26 9.06
CA ASP A 257 -0.71 -13.76 9.47
C ASP A 257 -1.68 -14.12 8.31
N SER A 258 -1.34 -13.79 7.06
CA SER A 258 -2.12 -14.25 5.90
C SER A 258 -1.63 -15.59 5.37
N LYS A 259 -2.57 -16.42 4.94
CA LYS A 259 -2.30 -17.71 4.29
C LYS A 259 -2.32 -17.64 2.76
N SER A 260 -2.58 -16.45 2.18
CA SER A 260 -2.65 -16.27 0.72
C SER A 260 -1.27 -16.32 0.06
N LEU A 261 -0.24 -15.78 0.73
CA LEU A 261 1.14 -15.76 0.25
C LEU A 261 2.07 -15.92 1.46
N LEU A 262 2.82 -17.00 1.49
CA LEU A 262 3.64 -17.37 2.66
C LEU A 262 5.05 -16.79 2.52
N TYR A 263 5.49 -16.05 3.54
CA TYR A 263 6.86 -15.57 3.66
C TYR A 263 7.64 -16.46 4.62
N ASP A 264 8.82 -16.90 4.19
CA ASP A 264 9.72 -17.68 5.05
C ASP A 264 10.61 -16.75 5.88
N GLY A 265 10.53 -16.87 7.21
CA GLY A 265 11.50 -16.25 8.13
C GLY A 265 11.40 -14.72 8.29
N TYR A 266 10.32 -14.07 7.82
CA TYR A 266 10.14 -12.63 7.98
C TYR A 266 10.04 -12.21 9.45
N LYS A 267 10.77 -11.16 9.82
CA LYS A 267 10.76 -10.56 11.17
C LYS A 267 10.17 -9.16 11.10
N ILE A 268 9.09 -8.96 11.85
CA ILE A 268 8.41 -7.67 11.92
C ILE A 268 9.25 -6.63 12.68
N CYS A 269 9.39 -5.43 12.11
CA CYS A 269 9.96 -4.27 12.77
C CYS A 269 8.83 -3.41 13.33
N THR A 270 8.95 -2.98 14.60
CA THR A 270 7.96 -2.11 15.25
C THR A 270 8.63 -0.98 16.02
N TYR A 271 7.97 0.16 16.05
CA TYR A 271 8.26 1.30 16.92
C TYR A 271 7.04 1.58 17.80
N SER A 272 7.11 2.52 18.73
CA SER A 272 6.02 2.74 19.70
C SER A 272 5.55 4.18 19.82
N SER A 273 6.26 5.18 19.27
CA SER A 273 5.88 6.58 19.37
C SER A 273 4.67 6.93 18.50
N GLY A 274 4.44 6.21 17.40
CA GLY A 274 3.30 6.43 16.50
C GLY A 274 3.32 7.76 15.74
N ASP A 275 4.40 8.54 15.86
CA ASP A 275 4.66 9.79 15.13
C ASP A 275 5.21 9.54 13.73
N VAL A 276 5.47 10.62 12.99
CA VAL A 276 6.11 10.56 11.68
C VAL A 276 7.48 9.86 11.77
N PHE A 277 8.26 10.12 12.82
CA PHE A 277 9.56 9.50 13.03
C PHE A 277 9.46 7.96 13.13
N ALA A 278 8.54 7.43 13.94
CA ALA A 278 8.32 5.97 13.99
C ALA A 278 7.95 5.39 12.62
N ARG A 279 7.10 6.07 11.84
CA ARG A 279 6.75 5.62 10.48
C ARG A 279 7.96 5.66 9.54
N PHE A 280 8.78 6.71 9.61
CA PHE A 280 10.05 6.79 8.87
C PHE A 280 10.98 5.62 9.21
N MET A 281 11.13 5.29 10.50
CA MET A 281 11.98 4.20 10.95
C MET A 281 11.46 2.83 10.52
N VAL A 282 10.16 2.56 10.65
CA VAL A 282 9.55 1.30 10.17
C VAL A 282 9.79 1.14 8.67
N ARG A 283 9.49 2.16 7.87
CA ARG A 283 9.64 2.11 6.40
C ARG A 283 11.09 1.92 5.98
N SER A 284 12.03 2.57 6.65
CA SER A 284 13.46 2.41 6.39
C SER A 284 13.94 1.00 6.72
N ASN A 285 13.50 0.43 7.85
CA ASN A 285 13.82 -0.95 8.20
C ASN A 285 13.17 -1.96 7.25
N GLU A 286 11.96 -1.69 6.77
CA GLU A 286 11.32 -2.52 5.74
C GLU A 286 12.07 -2.52 4.42
N ILE A 287 12.74 -1.43 4.03
CA ILE A 287 13.62 -1.42 2.84
C ILE A 287 14.76 -2.43 3.04
N PHE A 288 15.42 -2.40 4.20
CA PHE A 288 16.50 -3.36 4.49
C PHE A 288 16.00 -4.79 4.55
N SER A 289 14.85 -5.04 5.19
CA SER A 289 14.23 -6.37 5.23
C SER A 289 13.79 -6.85 3.85
N ALA A 290 13.27 -5.97 3.00
CA ALA A 290 12.89 -6.32 1.63
C ALA A 290 14.11 -6.74 0.80
N CYS A 291 15.24 -6.03 0.91
CA CYS A 291 16.49 -6.44 0.28
C CYS A 291 16.96 -7.82 0.77
N ASP A 292 16.89 -8.08 2.08
CA ASP A 292 17.24 -9.37 2.67
C ASP A 292 16.32 -10.50 2.20
N ILE A 293 14.99 -10.27 2.15
CA ILE A 293 14.03 -11.23 1.61
C ILE A 293 14.37 -11.55 0.14
N ILE A 294 14.61 -10.54 -0.70
CA ILE A 294 14.94 -10.73 -2.11
C ILE A 294 16.20 -11.59 -2.28
N LEU A 295 17.24 -11.34 -1.47
CA LEU A 295 18.50 -12.08 -1.55
C LEU A 295 18.40 -13.53 -1.07
N ASN A 296 17.49 -13.82 -0.12
CA ASN A 296 17.32 -15.15 0.46
C ASN A 296 16.17 -15.95 -0.16
N THR A 297 15.31 -15.33 -0.96
CA THR A 297 14.21 -16.01 -1.65
C THR A 297 14.76 -16.81 -2.83
N GLY A 298 14.87 -18.13 -2.64
CA GLY A 298 15.35 -19.03 -3.69
C GLY A 298 14.32 -19.18 -4.82
N ILE A 299 14.75 -19.09 -6.08
CA ILE A 299 13.87 -19.36 -7.22
C ILE A 299 13.93 -20.81 -7.66
N LYS A 300 12.75 -21.38 -7.92
CA LYS A 300 12.62 -22.68 -8.56
C LYS A 300 12.18 -22.47 -10.00
N LYS A 301 12.90 -23.08 -10.94
CA LYS A 301 12.43 -23.15 -12.32
C LYS A 301 11.11 -23.88 -12.37
N HIS A 302 10.07 -23.19 -12.83
CA HIS A 302 8.77 -23.77 -13.10
C HIS A 302 8.40 -23.52 -14.56
N TYR A 303 7.57 -24.41 -15.11
CA TYR A 303 7.12 -24.35 -16.49
C TYR A 303 5.67 -23.89 -16.54
N MET A 304 5.30 -23.19 -17.62
CA MET A 304 3.93 -22.77 -17.85
C MET A 304 3.00 -23.99 -17.86
N LYS A 305 2.07 -24.03 -16.90
CA LYS A 305 0.97 -24.99 -16.86
C LYS A 305 -0.26 -24.37 -17.50
N LYS A 306 -1.03 -25.18 -18.23
CA LYS A 306 -2.35 -24.77 -18.75
C LYS A 306 -3.41 -25.12 -17.71
N TYR A 307 -4.26 -24.16 -17.40
CA TYR A 307 -5.38 -24.33 -16.49
C TYR A 307 -6.69 -24.19 -17.26
N ASP A 308 -7.70 -24.94 -16.85
CA ASP A 308 -9.07 -24.72 -17.32
C ASP A 308 -9.66 -23.54 -16.55
N LEU A 309 -9.82 -22.42 -17.26
CA LEU A 309 -10.34 -21.16 -16.71
C LEU A 309 -11.85 -21.03 -16.87
N ASN A 310 -12.52 -21.92 -17.61
CA ASN A 310 -13.96 -21.84 -17.86
C ASN A 310 -14.80 -22.41 -16.70
N LYS A 311 -14.34 -22.23 -15.46
CA LYS A 311 -15.05 -22.67 -14.25
C LYS A 311 -15.74 -21.47 -13.59
N SER A 312 -16.67 -21.79 -12.71
CA SER A 312 -17.31 -20.82 -11.82
C SER A 312 -16.86 -21.07 -10.38
N GLY A 313 -16.73 -20.00 -9.59
CA GLY A 313 -16.27 -20.10 -8.22
C GLY A 313 -16.13 -18.75 -7.55
N GLU A 314 -15.89 -18.77 -6.24
CA GLU A 314 -15.66 -17.57 -5.43
C GLU A 314 -14.33 -17.72 -4.70
N GLY A 315 -13.52 -16.67 -4.70
CA GLY A 315 -12.19 -16.69 -4.12
C GLY A 315 -11.81 -15.35 -3.53
N ALA A 316 -10.92 -15.37 -2.55
CA ALA A 316 -10.44 -14.18 -1.89
C ALA A 316 -8.99 -14.33 -1.43
N ALA A 317 -8.27 -13.22 -1.48
CA ALA A 317 -6.89 -13.15 -1.04
C ALA A 317 -6.60 -11.83 -0.33
N ARG A 318 -5.59 -11.90 0.53
CA ARG A 318 -5.06 -10.78 1.29
C ARG A 318 -3.55 -10.87 1.33
N ILE A 319 -2.87 -9.79 1.01
CA ILE A 319 -1.41 -9.69 1.12
C ILE A 319 -1.03 -8.36 1.78
N GLU A 320 0.23 -8.25 2.18
CA GLU A 320 0.79 -7.00 2.71
C GLU A 320 1.39 -6.20 1.55
N SER A 321 0.69 -5.17 1.06
CA SER A 321 1.27 -4.19 0.15
C SER A 321 2.30 -3.31 0.91
N PRO A 322 3.05 -2.43 0.23
CA PRO A 322 3.94 -1.49 0.91
C PRO A 322 3.26 -0.56 1.90
N GLN A 323 1.94 -0.33 1.75
CA GLN A 323 1.17 0.60 2.56
C GLN A 323 0.27 -0.09 3.61
N GLY A 324 0.15 -1.41 3.53
CA GLY A 324 -0.60 -2.22 4.46
C GLY A 324 -1.42 -3.32 3.77
N ASP A 325 -2.46 -3.77 4.45
CA ASP A 325 -3.35 -4.81 3.98
C ASP A 325 -4.06 -4.43 2.68
N ILE A 326 -3.84 -5.21 1.62
CA ILE A 326 -4.64 -5.19 0.39
C ILE A 326 -5.43 -6.48 0.28
N PHE A 327 -6.72 -6.36 -0.03
CA PHE A 327 -7.65 -7.49 -0.12
C PHE A 327 -8.39 -7.48 -1.45
N TYR A 328 -8.53 -8.65 -2.05
CA TYR A 328 -9.38 -8.89 -3.20
C TYR A 328 -10.35 -10.05 -2.92
N TYR A 329 -11.61 -9.87 -3.31
CA TYR A 329 -12.57 -10.95 -3.52
C TYR A 329 -13.03 -10.93 -4.97
N VAL A 330 -13.18 -12.11 -5.56
CA VAL A 330 -13.67 -12.29 -6.92
C VAL A 330 -14.71 -13.39 -6.96
N LYS A 331 -15.75 -13.18 -7.78
CA LYS A 331 -16.69 -14.20 -8.19
C LYS A 331 -16.57 -14.40 -9.68
N ILE A 332 -16.28 -15.63 -10.09
CA ILE A 332 -16.11 -16.02 -11.48
C ILE A 332 -17.31 -16.84 -11.90
N ASP A 333 -17.89 -16.52 -13.06
CA ASP A 333 -18.90 -17.32 -13.72
C ASP A 333 -18.43 -17.69 -15.14
N HIS A 334 -18.23 -18.99 -15.38
CA HIS A 334 -17.76 -19.53 -16.67
C HIS A 334 -16.56 -18.78 -17.25
N GLY A 335 -15.55 -18.53 -16.41
CA GLY A 335 -14.31 -17.84 -16.79
C GLY A 335 -14.40 -16.31 -16.91
N ARG A 336 -15.53 -15.71 -16.54
CA ARG A 336 -15.74 -14.25 -16.54
C ARG A 336 -15.94 -13.71 -15.13
N ILE A 337 -15.46 -12.49 -14.89
CA ILE A 337 -15.68 -11.82 -13.60
C ILE A 337 -17.14 -11.40 -13.50
N SER A 338 -17.84 -11.89 -12.48
CA SER A 338 -19.24 -11.55 -12.20
C SER A 338 -19.41 -10.63 -11.00
N ASP A 339 -18.46 -10.65 -10.06
CA ASP A 339 -18.36 -9.70 -8.96
C ASP A 339 -16.90 -9.56 -8.50
N ILE A 340 -16.56 -8.38 -7.99
CA ILE A 340 -15.21 -8.07 -7.49
C ILE A 340 -15.26 -7.01 -6.39
N ILE A 341 -14.50 -7.25 -5.33
CA ILE A 341 -14.30 -6.31 -4.21
C ILE A 341 -12.79 -6.11 -4.06
N MET A 342 -12.36 -4.85 -3.94
CA MET A 342 -10.99 -4.49 -3.59
C MET A 342 -11.00 -3.59 -2.37
N SER A 343 -10.19 -3.90 -1.37
CA SER A 343 -9.85 -2.92 -0.33
C SER A 343 -8.40 -2.53 -0.42
N SER A 344 -8.19 -1.23 -0.61
CA SER A 344 -6.89 -0.60 -0.57
C SER A 344 -6.56 -0.15 0.87
N PRO A 345 -5.28 -0.23 1.28
CA PRO A 345 -4.84 0.26 2.58
C PRO A 345 -4.97 1.78 2.72
N SER A 346 -4.93 2.53 1.60
CA SER A 346 -5.03 3.99 1.61
C SER A 346 -6.34 4.50 2.23
N VAL A 347 -7.42 3.71 2.21
CA VAL A 347 -8.70 4.07 2.85
C VAL A 347 -8.54 4.19 4.38
N LEU A 348 -7.97 3.18 5.03
CA LEU A 348 -7.75 3.22 6.48
C LEU A 348 -6.59 4.14 6.86
N ASN A 349 -5.55 4.25 6.03
CA ASN A 349 -4.47 5.21 6.25
C ASN A 349 -4.98 6.67 6.15
N LEU A 350 -5.96 6.97 5.28
CA LEU A 350 -6.57 8.30 5.24
C LEU A 350 -7.38 8.60 6.50
N TYR A 351 -8.10 7.61 7.03
CA TYR A 351 -8.78 7.75 8.31
C TYR A 351 -7.78 8.00 9.45
N ALA A 352 -6.68 7.24 9.48
CA ALA A 352 -5.60 7.43 10.44
C ALA A 352 -5.00 8.84 10.33
N PHE A 353 -4.71 9.32 9.11
CA PHE A 353 -4.26 10.68 8.85
C PHE A 353 -5.23 11.74 9.40
N LYS A 354 -6.54 11.62 9.10
CA LYS A 354 -7.58 12.56 9.58
C LYS A 354 -7.63 12.63 11.11
N LYS A 355 -7.30 11.53 11.80
CA LYS A 355 -7.22 11.46 13.27
C LYS A 355 -5.87 11.91 13.83
N ALA A 356 -4.79 11.74 13.08
CA ALA A 356 -3.43 12.10 13.49
C ALA A 356 -3.16 13.61 13.39
N LEU A 357 -3.86 14.31 12.48
CA LEU A 357 -3.58 15.70 12.13
C LEU A 357 -4.04 16.74 13.18
N PRO A 358 -5.20 16.61 13.85
CA PRO A 358 -5.60 17.54 14.90
C PRO A 358 -4.54 17.72 16.00
N GLY A 359 -4.27 18.98 16.36
CA GLY A 359 -3.25 19.35 17.35
C GLY A 359 -1.88 19.69 16.76
N ASN A 360 -1.62 19.35 15.49
CA ASN A 360 -0.39 19.72 14.79
C ASN A 360 -0.51 21.12 14.17
N ILE A 361 0.62 21.74 13.88
CA ILE A 361 0.67 23.00 13.11
C ILE A 361 0.64 22.73 11.61
N PHE A 362 0.23 23.73 10.82
CA PHE A 362 0.10 23.60 9.37
C PHE A 362 1.41 23.20 8.67
N THR A 363 2.56 23.63 9.17
CA THR A 363 3.87 23.26 8.58
C THR A 363 4.22 21.79 8.76
N ASP A 364 3.58 21.09 9.70
CA ASP A 364 3.76 19.65 9.93
C ASP A 364 2.83 18.81 9.05
N PHE A 365 1.82 19.43 8.44
CA PHE A 365 0.81 18.77 7.59
C PHE A 365 1.44 17.79 6.58
N PHE A 366 2.45 18.25 5.83
CA PHE A 366 3.08 17.47 4.77
C PHE A 366 3.84 16.26 5.32
N PHE A 367 4.54 16.41 6.45
CA PHE A 367 5.21 15.30 7.11
C PHE A 367 4.22 14.22 7.55
N VAL A 368 3.10 14.66 8.16
CA VAL A 368 2.04 13.74 8.56
C VAL A 368 1.46 13.04 7.33
N TRP A 369 1.10 13.78 6.28
CA TRP A 369 0.54 13.25 5.03
C TRP A 369 1.45 12.20 4.37
N GLU A 370 2.69 12.58 4.05
CA GLU A 370 3.64 11.74 3.35
C GLU A 370 3.95 10.45 4.13
N SER A 371 4.08 10.56 5.46
CA SER A 371 4.44 9.42 6.31
C SER A 371 3.42 8.26 6.28
N PHE A 372 2.14 8.54 6.00
CA PHE A 372 1.11 7.51 5.84
C PHE A 372 1.16 6.82 4.48
N GLY A 373 1.85 7.39 3.48
CA GLY A 373 2.03 6.80 2.16
C GLY A 373 0.71 6.52 1.43
N ILE A 374 -0.22 7.46 1.52
CA ILE A 374 -1.57 7.36 0.96
C ILE A 374 -1.50 7.55 -0.55
N TRP A 375 -2.15 6.65 -1.29
CA TRP A 375 -2.42 6.80 -2.72
C TRP A 375 -3.93 6.96 -2.92
N VAL A 376 -4.34 8.18 -3.27
CA VAL A 376 -5.73 8.56 -3.53
C VAL A 376 -6.27 7.80 -4.75
N SER A 377 -5.40 7.49 -5.72
CA SER A 377 -5.79 6.74 -6.92
C SER A 377 -6.42 5.38 -6.61
N GLU A 378 -6.01 4.66 -5.56
CA GLU A 378 -6.58 3.34 -5.23
C GLU A 378 -7.84 3.39 -4.34
N MET A 379 -8.13 4.53 -3.72
CA MET A 379 -9.30 4.68 -2.84
C MET A 379 -10.61 4.85 -3.61
N GLY A 380 -10.54 5.49 -4.78
CA GLY A 380 -11.72 5.91 -5.56
C GLY A 380 -12.13 4.94 -6.66
N VAL A 381 -11.75 3.66 -6.58
CA VAL A 381 -12.01 2.70 -7.67
C VAL A 381 -13.37 2.02 -7.51
N ASN A 382 -14.22 2.19 -8.51
CA ASN A 382 -15.47 1.47 -8.62
C ASN A 382 -15.38 0.47 -9.78
N PHE A 383 -15.53 -0.83 -9.49
CA PHE A 383 -15.64 -1.83 -10.55
C PHE A 383 -17.09 -1.93 -11.02
N ILE A 384 -17.28 -1.80 -12.33
CA ILE A 384 -18.60 -1.84 -12.99
C ILE A 384 -18.64 -2.80 -14.17
#